data_AF-A0A0D2ERV6-F1
#
_entry.id   AF-A0A0D2ERV6-F1
#
_cell.length_a   1.000
_cell.length_b   1.000
_cell.length_c   1.000
_cell.angle_alpha   90.00
_cell.angle_beta   90.00
_cell.angle_gamma   90.00
#
_symmetry.space_group_name_H-M   'P 1'
#
loop_
_entity.id
_entity.type
_entity.pdbx_description
1 polymer ?
#
loop_
_entity_poly.entity_id
_entity_poly.type
_entity_poly.pdbx_seq_one_letter_code
_entity_poly.pdbx_strand_id
1 'polypeptide(L)'
;MRTTLRAYLTRPNVPLSVHSEATCAQVRTDDAAQNWPPIDQWGIWGDFNIDNIETLFGTLLDTTFEVADPPPPLNSMRCLRHESHLDFILIRQNSVIVNEALRVACSHLGLRQVEWIRGGKNSGDGGLPDWSGILVSDSNNEENIVPGDTKLTKDVFKPATDKPSSKLDSDNLPVSDKKDTKTELARSCLQQVNHYAHSYNARYFYVITNKELLLCRRTTDSPHGTPLATRRTRRTTVTDPNTTPNRQIALYQSSSTSITRRDRSSAGTSVSPAQSSGGQSTPPWTSGQNRPTTEQTYSRYLYLTGSVIWWSINAALDLWARQT
;
A
#
# COMPACT_ATOMS: atom_id res chain seq x y z
N MET A 1 19.05 -22.45 -2.29
CA MET A 1 18.86 -23.29 -1.08
C MET A 1 17.41 -23.78 -0.91
N ARG A 2 17.16 -24.83 -0.11
CA ARG A 2 15.81 -25.25 0.31
C ARG A 2 15.45 -24.69 1.69
N THR A 3 14.33 -23.98 1.79
CA THR A 3 13.83 -23.40 3.05
C THR A 3 12.33 -23.15 2.96
N THR A 4 11.67 -22.94 4.08
CA THR A 4 10.31 -22.39 4.09
C THR A 4 10.33 -20.90 3.73
N LEU A 5 9.26 -20.40 3.10
CA LEU A 5 9.15 -18.96 2.85
C LEU A 5 9.21 -18.21 4.17
N ARG A 6 8.51 -18.67 5.22
CA ARG A 6 8.58 -18.06 6.57
C ARG A 6 10.02 -17.80 7.00
N ALA A 7 10.85 -18.84 7.03
CA ALA A 7 12.25 -18.72 7.45
C ALA A 7 13.07 -17.82 6.52
N TYR A 8 12.74 -17.79 5.22
CA TYR A 8 13.37 -16.91 4.24
C TYR A 8 13.03 -15.42 4.47
N LEU A 9 11.76 -15.11 4.73
CA LEU A 9 11.26 -13.74 4.91
C LEU A 9 11.56 -13.17 6.30
N THR A 10 11.62 -14.03 7.33
CA THR A 10 11.90 -13.60 8.71
C THR A 10 13.38 -13.56 9.05
N ARG A 11 14.25 -13.52 8.04
CA ARG A 11 15.68 -13.31 8.27
C ARG A 11 15.90 -11.93 8.90
N PRO A 12 16.81 -11.81 9.88
CA PRO A 12 17.10 -10.52 10.50
C PRO A 12 17.55 -9.50 9.45
N ASN A 13 16.96 -8.31 9.47
CA ASN A 13 17.43 -7.19 8.68
C ASN A 13 18.77 -6.66 9.20
N VAL A 14 19.55 -6.03 8.31
CA VAL A 14 20.82 -5.40 8.71
C VAL A 14 20.55 -4.29 9.73
N PRO A 15 21.29 -4.24 10.86
CA PRO A 15 21.14 -3.15 11.83
C PRO A 15 21.50 -1.81 11.19
N LEU A 16 20.57 -0.86 11.23
CA LEU A 16 20.76 0.49 10.70
C LEU A 16 20.83 1.52 11.83
N SER A 17 21.80 2.41 11.76
CA SER A 17 21.89 3.63 12.55
C SER A 17 21.58 4.85 11.68
N VAL A 18 21.06 5.91 12.29
CA VAL A 18 20.81 7.19 11.60
C VAL A 18 21.87 8.17 12.08
N HIS A 19 22.54 8.85 11.14
CA HIS A 19 23.51 9.88 11.46
C HIS A 19 22.82 11.05 12.20
N SER A 20 23.52 11.68 13.16
CA SER A 20 22.96 12.82 13.92
C SER A 20 22.48 13.96 13.01
N GLU A 21 23.25 14.20 11.94
CA GLU A 21 23.01 15.21 10.90
C GLU A 21 22.22 14.68 9.69
N ALA A 22 21.57 13.52 9.79
CA ALA A 22 20.81 12.96 8.69
C ALA A 22 19.66 13.89 8.25
N THR A 23 19.53 14.08 6.94
CA THR A 23 18.39 14.78 6.33
C THR A 23 17.19 13.82 6.35
N CYS A 24 16.32 13.99 7.34
CA CYS A 24 15.12 13.17 7.51
C CYS A 24 13.94 13.74 6.72
N ALA A 25 12.89 12.94 6.56
CA ALA A 25 11.64 13.33 5.95
C ALA A 25 11.10 14.62 6.60
N GLN A 26 10.62 15.51 5.76
CA GLN A 26 9.97 16.76 6.14
C GLN A 26 8.53 16.73 5.64
N VAL A 27 7.66 17.47 6.32
CA VAL A 27 6.30 17.72 5.82
C VAL A 27 6.43 18.41 4.46
N ARG A 28 5.85 17.82 3.42
CA ARG A 28 5.87 18.42 2.09
C ARG A 28 4.90 19.59 2.08
N THR A 29 5.39 20.78 1.71
CA THR A 29 4.61 22.04 1.71
C THR A 29 4.53 22.69 0.33
N ASP A 30 4.87 21.96 -0.74
CA ASP A 30 4.76 22.47 -2.10
C ASP A 30 3.31 22.43 -2.61
N ASP A 31 3.05 23.10 -3.73
CA ASP A 31 1.70 23.18 -4.32
C ASP A 31 1.15 21.80 -4.71
N ALA A 32 2.02 20.83 -4.98
CA ALA A 32 1.62 19.45 -5.23
C ALA A 32 0.99 18.81 -3.98
N ALA A 33 1.58 19.01 -2.79
CA ALA A 33 1.04 18.48 -1.54
C ALA A 33 -0.31 19.10 -1.16
N GLN A 34 -0.57 20.35 -1.55
CA GLN A 34 -1.85 21.02 -1.30
C GLN A 34 -3.03 20.36 -2.04
N ASN A 35 -2.74 19.63 -3.13
CA ASN A 35 -3.76 18.95 -3.94
C ASN A 35 -4.00 17.50 -3.55
N TRP A 36 -3.31 16.97 -2.53
CA TRP A 36 -3.53 15.61 -2.06
C TRP A 36 -4.83 15.51 -1.26
N PRO A 37 -5.64 14.46 -1.48
CA PRO A 37 -6.85 14.24 -0.68
C PRO A 37 -6.51 14.23 0.82
N PRO A 38 -7.22 15.02 1.65
CA PRO A 38 -7.00 15.00 3.09
C PRO A 38 -7.36 13.62 3.65
N ILE A 39 -6.60 13.17 4.65
CA ILE A 39 -6.96 12.00 5.44
C ILE A 39 -7.61 12.53 6.71
N ASP A 40 -8.94 12.57 6.70
CA ASP A 40 -9.75 13.11 7.80
C ASP A 40 -9.68 12.21 9.04
N GLN A 41 -9.63 10.90 8.80
CA GLN A 41 -9.60 9.89 9.84
C GLN A 41 -8.65 8.77 9.45
N TRP A 42 -7.86 8.33 10.44
CA TRP A 42 -7.25 7.03 10.36
C TRP A 42 -7.39 6.23 11.64
N GLY A 43 -7.28 4.91 11.53
CA GLY A 43 -7.38 4.02 12.67
C GLY A 43 -6.59 2.74 12.48
N ILE A 44 -6.56 1.90 13.50
CA ILE A 44 -5.86 0.61 13.44
C ILE A 44 -6.57 -0.33 12.46
N TRP A 45 -5.84 -0.90 11.51
CA TRP A 45 -6.37 -1.98 10.67
C TRP A 45 -6.43 -3.30 11.47
N GLY A 46 -7.49 -3.49 12.24
CA GLY A 46 -7.63 -4.60 13.21
C GLY A 46 -7.54 -6.00 12.59
N ASP A 47 -8.09 -6.19 11.39
CA ASP A 47 -8.05 -7.49 10.69
C ASP A 47 -6.66 -7.83 10.16
N PHE A 48 -5.74 -6.87 10.06
CA PHE A 48 -4.39 -7.13 9.59
C PHE A 48 -3.51 -7.55 10.76
N ASN A 49 -3.65 -8.80 11.18
CA ASN A 49 -2.93 -9.38 12.33
C ASN A 49 -2.32 -10.74 12.02
N ILE A 50 -1.41 -11.18 12.89
CA ILE A 50 -0.66 -12.42 12.68
C ILE A 50 -1.60 -13.62 12.56
N ASP A 51 -2.64 -13.71 13.38
CA ASP A 51 -3.58 -14.85 13.34
C ASP A 51 -4.32 -14.93 12.00
N ASN A 52 -4.78 -13.79 11.47
CA ASN A 52 -5.43 -13.73 10.16
C ASN A 52 -4.44 -14.03 9.02
N ILE A 53 -3.21 -13.54 9.14
CA ILE A 53 -2.14 -13.80 8.19
C ILE A 53 -1.78 -15.31 8.18
N GLU A 54 -1.64 -15.94 9.34
CA GLU A 54 -1.41 -17.38 9.49
C GLU A 54 -2.56 -18.20 8.94
N THR A 55 -3.79 -17.75 9.19
CA THR A 55 -5.00 -18.40 8.67
C THR A 55 -5.03 -18.39 7.14
N LEU A 56 -4.61 -17.29 6.52
CA LEU A 56 -4.64 -17.12 5.07
C LEU A 56 -3.44 -17.76 4.37
N PHE A 57 -2.23 -17.64 4.93
CA PHE A 57 -1.00 -17.98 4.24
C PHE A 57 -0.12 -18.98 4.99
N GLY A 58 -0.46 -19.41 6.20
CA GLY A 58 0.41 -20.24 7.04
C GLY A 58 0.91 -21.48 6.30
N THR A 59 0.03 -22.19 5.58
CA THR A 59 0.41 -23.34 4.74
C THR A 59 1.41 -22.97 3.65
N LEU A 60 1.20 -21.85 2.94
CA LEU A 60 2.14 -21.37 1.92
C LEU A 60 3.49 -21.02 2.54
N LEU A 61 3.48 -20.38 3.70
CA LEU A 61 4.68 -19.89 4.38
C LEU A 61 5.52 -21.01 4.97
N ASP A 62 4.88 -22.08 5.42
CA ASP A 62 5.53 -23.27 5.98
C ASP A 62 5.88 -24.32 4.91
N THR A 63 5.43 -24.13 3.68
CA THR A 63 5.85 -24.96 2.54
C THR A 63 7.32 -24.70 2.24
N THR A 64 8.07 -25.79 2.02
CA THR A 64 9.49 -25.73 1.66
C THR A 64 9.65 -25.56 0.16
N PHE A 65 10.46 -24.59 -0.26
CA PHE A 65 10.74 -24.29 -1.65
C PHE A 65 12.24 -24.21 -1.90
N GLU A 66 12.63 -24.36 -3.17
CA GLU A 66 13.92 -23.88 -3.63
C GLU A 66 13.85 -22.38 -3.89
N VAL A 67 14.68 -21.63 -3.15
CA VAL A 67 14.83 -20.19 -3.28
C VAL A 67 16.29 -19.84 -3.55
N ALA A 68 16.53 -18.72 -4.22
CA ALA A 68 17.86 -18.16 -4.38
C ALA A 68 18.51 -17.81 -3.04
N ASP A 69 19.82 -17.97 -2.95
CA ASP A 69 20.57 -17.54 -1.77
C ASP A 69 20.47 -16.01 -1.64
N PRO A 70 20.19 -15.48 -0.44
CA PRO A 70 19.99 -14.06 -0.28
C PRO A 70 21.33 -13.32 -0.42
N PRO A 71 21.28 -12.04 -0.80
CA PRO A 71 22.50 -11.24 -0.95
C PRO A 71 23.28 -11.16 0.36
N PRO A 72 24.62 -11.12 0.31
CA PRO A 72 25.43 -10.95 1.52
C PRO A 72 25.10 -9.62 2.22
N PRO A 73 25.28 -9.54 3.55
CA PRO A 73 24.98 -8.33 4.30
C PRO A 73 25.87 -7.15 3.87
N LEU A 74 25.27 -5.96 3.74
CA LEU A 74 25.99 -4.72 3.46
C LEU A 74 26.73 -4.26 4.73
N ASN A 75 28.02 -4.59 4.82
CA ASN A 75 28.82 -4.24 6.01
C ASN A 75 29.24 -2.76 6.05
N SER A 76 29.40 -2.11 4.90
CA SER A 76 29.88 -0.72 4.81
C SER A 76 28.79 0.33 4.99
N MET A 77 27.52 0.01 4.71
CA MET A 77 26.43 0.98 4.68
C MET A 77 25.42 0.74 5.81
N ARG A 78 25.84 1.01 7.04
CA ARG A 78 24.97 0.89 8.23
C ARG A 78 24.50 2.23 8.78
N CYS A 79 25.14 3.33 8.39
CA CYS A 79 24.81 4.68 8.86
C CYS A 79 24.06 5.46 7.77
N LEU A 80 22.78 5.73 8.01
CA LEU A 80 21.89 6.44 7.09
C LEU A 80 22.06 7.94 7.27
N ARG A 81 22.36 8.65 6.18
CA ARG A 81 22.40 10.13 6.12
C ARG A 81 21.26 10.73 5.32
N HIS A 82 20.81 10.00 4.30
CA HIS A 82 19.77 10.43 3.36
C HIS A 82 18.82 9.27 3.08
N GLU A 83 17.60 9.60 2.66
CA GLU A 83 16.59 8.63 2.24
C GLU A 83 17.10 7.71 1.13
N SER A 84 17.92 8.22 0.21
CA SER A 84 18.55 7.41 -0.85
C SER A 84 19.45 6.28 -0.33
N HIS A 85 20.04 6.41 0.87
CA HIS A 85 20.80 5.32 1.49
C HIS A 85 19.87 4.19 1.93
N LEU A 86 18.70 4.55 2.49
CA LEU A 86 17.68 3.59 2.86
C LEU A 86 17.12 2.89 1.61
N ASP A 87 16.80 3.66 0.57
CA ASP A 87 16.37 3.09 -0.72
C ASP A 87 17.40 2.11 -1.28
N PHE A 88 18.69 2.46 -1.27
CA PHE A 88 19.74 1.57 -1.74
C PHE A 88 19.80 0.24 -0.97
N ILE A 89 19.66 0.28 0.36
CA ILE A 89 19.62 -0.93 1.20
C ILE A 89 18.39 -1.77 0.88
N LEU A 90 17.22 -1.13 0.77
CA LEU A 90 15.98 -1.80 0.41
C LEU A 90 16.10 -2.47 -0.96
N ILE A 91 16.66 -1.80 -1.97
CA ILE A 91 16.90 -2.37 -3.30
C ILE A 91 17.86 -3.56 -3.19
N ARG A 92 19.03 -3.38 -2.57
CA ARG A 92 20.09 -4.40 -2.59
C ARG A 92 19.81 -5.61 -1.71
N GLN A 93 18.97 -5.47 -0.69
CA GLN A 93 18.71 -6.54 0.27
C GLN A 93 17.25 -6.98 0.26
N ASN A 94 16.34 -6.09 0.67
CA ASN A 94 14.95 -6.47 0.86
C ASN A 94 14.26 -6.83 -0.46
N SER A 95 14.47 -6.05 -1.53
CA SER A 95 13.77 -6.28 -2.81
C SER A 95 14.12 -7.62 -3.44
N VAL A 96 15.38 -8.05 -3.33
CA VAL A 96 15.83 -9.36 -3.81
C VAL A 96 15.11 -10.49 -3.07
N ILE A 97 15.05 -10.41 -1.74
CA ILE A 97 14.38 -11.44 -0.91
C ILE A 97 12.88 -11.47 -1.19
N VAL A 98 12.25 -10.29 -1.27
CA VAL A 98 10.81 -10.14 -1.54
C VAL A 98 10.46 -10.68 -2.91
N ASN A 99 11.18 -10.29 -3.97
CA ASN A 99 10.87 -10.70 -5.32
C ASN A 99 11.10 -12.19 -5.54
N GLU A 100 12.12 -12.76 -4.89
CA GLU A 100 12.32 -14.22 -4.93
C GLU A 100 11.18 -14.97 -4.24
N ALA A 101 10.73 -14.47 -3.09
CA ALA A 101 9.59 -15.06 -2.39
C ALA A 101 8.28 -14.94 -3.18
N LEU A 102 8.04 -13.77 -3.78
CA LEU A 102 6.89 -13.53 -4.66
C LEU A 102 6.93 -14.45 -5.88
N ARG A 103 8.09 -14.62 -6.51
CA ARG A 103 8.28 -15.51 -7.65
C ARG A 103 7.87 -16.94 -7.32
N VAL A 104 8.38 -17.46 -6.20
CA VAL A 104 8.07 -18.82 -5.76
C VAL A 104 6.60 -18.96 -5.34
N ALA A 105 6.06 -18.00 -4.58
CA ALA A 105 4.67 -18.02 -4.14
C ALA A 105 3.69 -17.92 -5.32
N CYS A 106 3.90 -17.00 -6.26
CA CYS A 106 3.05 -16.83 -7.44
C CYS A 106 3.11 -18.08 -8.32
N SER A 107 4.29 -18.63 -8.55
CA SER A 107 4.48 -19.88 -9.29
C SER A 107 3.74 -21.05 -8.65
N HIS A 108 3.84 -21.22 -7.32
CA HIS A 108 3.16 -22.28 -6.58
C HIS A 108 1.63 -22.16 -6.64
N LEU A 109 1.11 -20.94 -6.60
CA LEU A 109 -0.33 -20.66 -6.62
C LEU A 109 -0.92 -20.55 -8.04
N GLY A 110 -0.11 -20.66 -9.09
CA GLY A 110 -0.56 -20.46 -10.47
C GLY A 110 -1.01 -19.03 -10.77
N LEU A 111 -0.41 -18.05 -10.09
CA LEU A 111 -0.74 -16.63 -10.22
C LEU A 111 0.18 -15.93 -11.21
N ARG A 112 -0.31 -14.80 -11.74
CA ARG A 112 0.54 -13.84 -12.44
C ARG A 112 1.66 -13.35 -11.52
N GLN A 113 2.85 -13.22 -12.09
CA GLN A 113 4.03 -12.76 -11.37
C GLN A 113 3.81 -11.34 -10.83
N VAL A 114 4.12 -11.13 -9.56
CA VAL A 114 4.15 -9.82 -8.92
C VAL A 114 5.59 -9.49 -8.55
N GLU A 115 5.98 -8.24 -8.76
CA GLU A 115 7.30 -7.73 -8.39
C GLU A 115 7.17 -6.49 -7.53
N TRP A 116 8.07 -6.37 -6.57
CA TRP A 116 8.25 -5.20 -5.74
C TRP A 116 9.46 -4.40 -6.23
N ILE A 117 9.18 -3.23 -6.78
CA ILE A 117 10.17 -2.41 -7.49
C ILE A 117 10.25 -0.99 -6.93
N ARG A 118 11.41 -0.37 -7.09
CA ARG A 118 11.59 1.08 -6.91
C ARG A 118 11.11 1.78 -8.18
N GLY A 119 10.15 2.69 -8.07
CA GLY A 119 9.74 3.54 -9.18
C GLY A 119 10.75 4.64 -9.49
N GLY A 120 10.47 5.44 -10.52
CA GLY A 120 11.32 6.55 -10.95
C GLY A 120 10.62 7.91 -10.79
N LYS A 121 11.37 8.96 -10.43
CA LYS A 121 10.89 10.33 -10.19
C LYS A 121 10.36 11.08 -11.42
N ASN A 122 9.96 10.41 -12.51
CA ASN A 122 9.50 11.10 -13.71
C ASN A 122 8.07 11.61 -13.49
N SER A 123 7.99 12.77 -12.85
CA SER A 123 6.82 13.53 -12.40
C SER A 123 6.02 14.16 -13.56
N GLY A 124 5.83 13.43 -14.66
CA GLY A 124 5.22 13.95 -15.89
C GLY A 124 3.82 13.44 -16.19
N ASP A 125 3.62 12.13 -16.32
CA ASP A 125 2.32 11.56 -16.74
C ASP A 125 2.39 10.03 -16.64
N GLY A 126 2.10 9.46 -15.46
CA GLY A 126 2.18 8.02 -15.24
C GLY A 126 3.54 7.51 -14.68
N GLY A 127 4.29 8.38 -14.01
CA GLY A 127 5.45 7.96 -13.22
C GLY A 127 5.04 7.06 -12.05
N LEU A 128 5.75 5.96 -11.85
CA LEU A 128 5.54 5.08 -10.70
C LEU A 128 5.86 5.83 -9.39
N PRO A 129 5.07 5.60 -8.32
CA PRO A 129 5.40 5.99 -6.96
C PRO A 129 6.79 5.51 -6.56
N ASP A 130 7.32 6.07 -5.47
CA ASP A 130 8.68 5.75 -5.07
C ASP A 130 8.91 4.25 -4.95
N TRP A 131 7.92 3.52 -4.45
CA TRP A 131 7.90 2.06 -4.51
C TRP A 131 6.57 1.54 -5.02
N SER A 132 6.58 0.39 -5.68
CA SER A 132 5.37 -0.22 -6.23
C SER A 132 5.44 -1.74 -6.18
N GLY A 133 4.35 -2.37 -5.75
CA GLY A 133 4.03 -3.73 -6.16
C GLY A 133 3.36 -3.67 -7.53
N ILE A 134 3.97 -4.29 -8.53
CA ILE A 134 3.46 -4.33 -9.90
C ILE A 134 3.08 -5.73 -10.31
N LEU A 135 2.07 -5.83 -11.15
CA LEU A 135 1.75 -7.06 -11.86
C LEU A 135 2.58 -7.12 -13.14
N VAL A 136 3.47 -8.11 -13.24
CA VAL A 136 4.29 -8.29 -14.44
C VAL A 136 3.37 -8.71 -15.59
N SER A 137 3.52 -8.01 -16.71
CA SER A 137 2.77 -8.24 -17.94
C SER A 137 3.76 -8.30 -19.10
N ASP A 138 3.48 -9.10 -20.13
CA ASP A 138 4.29 -9.13 -21.35
C ASP A 138 4.19 -7.81 -22.14
N SER A 139 3.18 -6.99 -21.82
CA SER A 139 3.01 -5.64 -22.32
C SER A 139 3.77 -4.62 -21.47
N ASN A 140 4.20 -3.52 -22.08
CA ASN A 140 4.75 -2.32 -21.38
C ASN A 140 3.78 -1.61 -20.41
N ASN A 141 2.61 -2.19 -20.14
CA ASN A 141 1.63 -1.71 -19.17
C ASN A 141 1.82 -2.46 -17.85
N GLU A 142 2.77 -2.00 -17.04
CA GLU A 142 2.90 -2.43 -15.66
C GLU A 142 1.72 -1.89 -14.85
N GLU A 143 0.93 -2.79 -14.26
CA GLU A 143 -0.19 -2.40 -13.39
C GLU A 143 0.34 -2.24 -11.97
N ASN A 144 0.38 -1.00 -11.48
CA ASN A 144 0.69 -0.74 -10.07
C ASN A 144 -0.53 -1.09 -9.22
N ILE A 145 -0.43 -2.22 -8.55
CA ILE A 145 -1.51 -2.73 -7.71
C ILE A 145 -1.46 -2.09 -6.32
N VAL A 146 -0.28 -1.62 -5.93
CA VAL A 146 0.14 -1.53 -4.53
C VAL A 146 1.26 -0.49 -4.40
N PRO A 147 0.92 0.81 -4.35
CA PRO A 147 1.91 1.87 -4.31
C PRO A 147 2.44 2.09 -2.89
N GLY A 148 3.66 2.59 -2.80
CA GLY A 148 4.24 2.99 -1.53
C GLY A 148 5.36 4.00 -1.66
N ASP A 149 5.93 4.32 -0.51
CA ASP A 149 6.94 5.35 -0.35
C ASP A 149 7.95 4.95 0.73
N THR A 150 9.13 5.53 0.69
CA THR A 150 10.16 5.39 1.72
C THR A 150 10.39 6.74 2.38
N LYS A 151 10.62 6.73 3.70
CA LYS A 151 10.89 7.94 4.48
C LYS A 151 11.97 7.69 5.51
N LEU A 152 13.03 8.51 5.53
CA LEU A 152 14.02 8.43 6.60
C LEU A 152 13.54 9.21 7.83
N THR A 153 13.42 8.57 8.99
CA THR A 153 12.95 9.20 10.23
C THR A 153 13.91 9.00 11.40
N LYS A 154 13.96 9.98 12.31
CA LYS A 154 14.68 9.84 13.58
C LYS A 154 13.91 8.98 14.59
N ASP A 155 12.59 9.01 14.49
CA ASP A 155 11.65 8.39 15.41
C ASP A 155 10.59 7.56 14.69
N VAL A 156 9.94 6.67 15.45
CA VAL A 156 8.74 5.95 15.04
C VAL A 156 7.60 6.95 14.82
N PHE A 157 6.78 6.72 13.79
CA PHE A 157 5.56 7.50 13.59
C PHE A 157 4.60 7.27 14.75
N LYS A 158 4.13 8.38 15.32
CA LYS A 158 3.06 8.30 16.31
C LYS A 158 1.74 8.22 15.57
N PRO A 159 0.89 7.20 15.82
CA PRO A 159 -0.50 7.32 15.42
C PRO A 159 -1.05 8.61 16.02
N ALA A 160 -1.88 9.31 15.26
CA ALA A 160 -2.89 10.12 15.92
C ALA A 160 -3.67 9.13 16.77
N THR A 161 -3.34 9.06 18.06
CA THR A 161 -4.31 8.58 19.02
C THR A 161 -5.45 9.57 18.86
N ASP A 162 -6.64 9.07 18.57
CA ASP A 162 -7.84 9.81 18.89
C ASP A 162 -7.70 10.07 20.38
N LYS A 163 -7.07 11.19 20.77
CA LYS A 163 -7.33 11.74 22.08
C LYS A 163 -8.82 11.93 22.00
N PRO A 164 -9.62 11.13 22.74
CA PRO A 164 -11.03 11.45 22.82
C PRO A 164 -11.02 12.91 23.26
N SER A 165 -11.71 13.74 22.50
CA SER A 165 -12.05 15.12 22.88
C SER A 165 -12.99 15.05 24.10
N SER A 166 -12.56 14.36 25.15
CA SER A 166 -13.24 14.14 26.40
C SER A 166 -12.34 14.68 27.49
N LYS A 167 -12.11 15.99 27.40
CA LYS A 167 -12.00 16.91 28.52
C LYS A 167 -12.23 18.29 27.95
N LEU A 168 -13.51 18.59 27.77
CA LEU A 168 -14.06 19.91 28.11
C LEU A 168 -13.67 20.19 29.58
N ASP A 169 -12.38 20.36 29.87
CA ASP A 169 -11.98 21.03 31.10
C ASP A 169 -12.41 22.48 30.85
N SER A 170 -13.41 22.92 31.61
CA SER A 170 -14.12 24.20 31.47
C SER A 170 -13.27 25.43 31.76
N ASP A 171 -11.94 25.29 31.74
CA ASP A 171 -11.02 26.36 32.04
C ASP A 171 -10.52 26.93 30.73
N ASN A 172 -11.03 28.12 30.40
CA ASN A 172 -10.83 28.97 29.22
C ASN A 172 -9.37 29.36 28.91
N LEU A 173 -8.40 28.49 29.14
CA LEU A 173 -7.08 28.68 28.60
C LEU A 173 -7.05 28.14 27.17
N PRO A 174 -6.62 28.93 26.17
CA PRO A 174 -6.30 28.40 24.88
C PRO A 174 -5.16 27.42 25.10
N VAL A 175 -5.49 26.13 25.21
CA VAL A 175 -4.51 25.05 25.09
C VAL A 175 -3.87 25.33 23.75
N SER A 176 -2.64 25.86 23.77
CA SER A 176 -1.90 26.04 22.54
C SER A 176 -1.82 24.65 21.95
N ASP A 177 -2.60 24.39 20.91
CA ASP A 177 -2.57 23.16 20.12
C ASP A 177 -1.20 23.14 19.44
N LYS A 178 -0.15 22.86 20.23
CA LYS A 178 1.18 22.57 19.74
C LYS A 178 1.02 21.29 18.97
N LYS A 179 0.74 21.44 17.67
CA LYS A 179 0.61 20.34 16.74
C LYS A 179 1.88 19.50 16.88
N ASP A 180 1.67 18.23 17.24
CA ASP A 180 2.78 17.30 17.39
C ASP A 180 3.38 17.07 16.00
N THR A 181 4.57 17.63 15.78
CA THR A 181 5.28 17.58 14.49
C THR A 181 5.47 16.15 13.98
N LYS A 182 5.57 15.16 14.89
CA LYS A 182 5.64 13.73 14.54
C LYS A 182 4.34 13.22 13.93
N THR A 183 3.22 13.62 14.51
CA THR A 183 1.88 13.27 14.01
C THR A 183 1.59 13.96 12.69
N GLU A 184 2.04 15.21 12.51
CA GLU A 184 1.93 15.93 11.23
C GLU A 184 2.79 15.30 10.12
N LEU A 185 4.02 14.89 10.44
CA LEU A 185 4.88 14.21 9.48
C LEU A 185 4.26 12.88 9.02
N ALA A 186 3.77 12.07 9.98
CA ALA A 186 3.06 10.84 9.66
C ALA A 186 1.83 11.13 8.78
N ARG A 187 1.12 12.23 9.06
CA ARG A 187 -0.04 12.65 8.26
C ARG A 187 0.32 12.99 6.82
N SER A 188 1.34 13.82 6.65
CA SER A 188 1.83 14.23 5.34
C SER A 188 2.29 13.01 4.52
N CYS A 189 3.02 12.08 5.15
CA CYS A 189 3.45 10.85 4.49
C CYS A 189 2.25 10.00 4.06
N LEU A 190 1.27 9.80 4.94
CA LEU A 190 0.08 9.01 4.63
C LEU A 190 -0.78 9.67 3.53
N GLN A 191 -0.92 10.99 3.53
CA GLN A 191 -1.62 11.73 2.47
C GLN A 191 -0.94 11.52 1.12
N GLN A 192 0.40 11.55 1.09
CA GLN A 192 1.18 11.30 -0.13
C GLN A 192 0.89 9.92 -0.71
N VAL A 193 0.98 8.86 0.09
CA VAL A 193 0.74 7.49 -0.39
C VAL A 193 -0.74 7.19 -0.63
N ASN A 194 -1.66 7.86 0.07
CA ASN A 194 -3.09 7.81 -0.25
C ASN A 194 -3.36 8.43 -1.63
N HIS A 195 -2.71 9.56 -1.94
CA HIS A 195 -2.78 10.15 -3.27
C HIS A 195 -2.26 9.18 -4.34
N TYR A 196 -1.14 8.49 -4.11
CA TYR A 196 -0.66 7.45 -5.03
C TYR A 196 -1.70 6.34 -5.20
N ALA A 197 -2.23 5.82 -4.10
CA ALA A 197 -3.25 4.78 -4.13
C ALA A 197 -4.54 5.23 -4.84
N HIS A 198 -4.93 6.49 -4.72
CA HIS A 198 -6.04 7.06 -5.46
C HIS A 198 -5.75 7.09 -6.96
N SER A 199 -4.59 7.62 -7.37
CA SER A 199 -4.17 7.71 -8.77
C SER A 199 -4.10 6.35 -9.47
N TYR A 200 -3.74 5.29 -8.74
CA TYR A 200 -3.64 3.93 -9.25
C TYR A 200 -4.86 3.05 -8.96
N ASN A 201 -5.95 3.61 -8.40
CA ASN A 201 -7.12 2.85 -7.95
C ASN A 201 -6.75 1.64 -7.05
N ALA A 202 -5.66 1.79 -6.28
CA ALA A 202 -5.18 0.78 -5.36
C ALA A 202 -5.91 0.90 -4.02
N ARG A 203 -6.27 -0.25 -3.47
CA ARG A 203 -6.92 -0.34 -2.15
C ARG A 203 -5.90 -0.30 -1.01
N TYR A 204 -4.72 -0.82 -1.24
CA TYR A 204 -3.68 -0.93 -0.22
C TYR A 204 -2.47 -0.11 -0.64
N PHE A 205 -1.77 0.42 0.35
CA PHE A 205 -0.55 1.19 0.17
C PHE A 205 0.28 1.15 1.44
N TYR A 206 1.50 1.68 1.39
CA TYR A 206 2.45 1.53 2.49
C TYR A 206 3.49 2.64 2.54
N VAL A 207 4.08 2.80 3.73
CA VAL A 207 5.25 3.65 3.96
C VAL A 207 6.32 2.82 4.65
N ILE A 208 7.51 2.73 4.08
CA ILE A 208 8.68 2.11 4.71
C ILE A 208 9.51 3.22 5.33
N THR A 209 9.93 3.03 6.58
CA THR A 209 10.95 3.87 7.20
C THR A 209 12.20 3.08 7.51
N ASN A 210 13.16 3.65 8.21
CA ASN A 210 14.27 2.92 8.82
C ASN A 210 13.90 2.25 10.15
N LYS A 211 12.69 2.48 10.66
CA LYS A 211 12.23 1.98 11.98
C LYS A 211 11.08 0.98 11.87
N GLU A 212 10.20 1.19 10.91
CA GLU A 212 8.96 0.44 10.76
C GLU A 212 8.43 0.44 9.33
N LEU A 213 7.47 -0.45 9.10
CA LEU A 213 6.62 -0.48 7.92
C LEU A 213 5.19 -0.13 8.36
N LEU A 214 4.61 0.88 7.73
CA LEU A 214 3.19 1.20 7.82
C LEU A 214 2.44 0.56 6.67
N LEU A 215 1.48 -0.29 6.98
CA LEU A 215 0.60 -0.90 5.99
C LEU A 215 -0.79 -0.32 6.13
N CYS A 216 -1.31 0.16 5.02
CA CYS A 216 -2.55 0.92 5.00
C CYS A 216 -3.57 0.32 4.04
N ARG A 217 -4.85 0.47 4.40
CA ARG A 217 -6.00 0.09 3.60
C ARG A 217 -6.93 1.29 3.48
N ARG A 218 -7.22 1.72 2.26
CA ARG A 218 -8.28 2.68 1.96
C ARG A 218 -9.62 1.99 2.15
N THR A 219 -10.52 2.62 2.89
CA THR A 219 -11.94 2.28 2.78
C THR A 219 -12.56 3.21 1.77
N THR A 220 -13.15 2.63 0.73
CA THR A 220 -14.08 3.36 -0.11
C THR A 220 -15.33 3.55 0.73
N ASP A 221 -15.38 4.63 1.51
CA ASP A 221 -16.58 4.97 2.24
C ASP A 221 -17.66 5.29 1.22
N SER A 222 -18.58 4.35 1.00
CA SER A 222 -19.96 4.79 0.97
C SER A 222 -20.27 5.07 2.43
N PRO A 223 -20.45 6.34 2.87
CA PRO A 223 -20.65 6.68 4.28
C PRO A 223 -21.85 5.99 4.96
N HIS A 224 -22.58 5.11 4.25
CA HIS A 224 -23.71 4.33 4.75
C HIS A 224 -23.60 2.81 4.49
N GLY A 225 -22.44 2.31 4.07
CA GLY A 225 -22.23 0.89 3.78
C GLY A 225 -21.53 0.17 4.91
N THR A 226 -22.22 -0.75 5.60
CA THR A 226 -21.58 -1.83 6.35
C THR A 226 -20.47 -2.45 5.49
N PRO A 227 -19.24 -2.66 6.00
CA PRO A 227 -18.17 -3.25 5.20
C PRO A 227 -18.67 -4.50 4.45
N LEU A 228 -18.40 -4.62 3.15
CA LEU A 228 -18.83 -5.78 2.36
C LEU A 228 -18.42 -7.11 3.00
N ALA A 229 -17.27 -7.13 3.71
CA ALA A 229 -16.81 -8.27 4.48
C ALA A 229 -17.75 -8.63 5.63
N THR A 230 -18.33 -7.67 6.35
CA THR A 230 -19.34 -7.94 7.39
C THR A 230 -20.69 -8.34 6.80
N ARG A 231 -20.96 -8.03 5.52
CA ARG A 231 -22.15 -8.50 4.81
C ARG A 231 -22.03 -9.93 4.26
N ARG A 232 -20.85 -10.53 4.23
CA ARG A 232 -20.76 -11.96 3.91
C ARG A 232 -21.45 -12.73 5.04
N THR A 233 -22.65 -13.23 4.74
CA THR A 233 -23.32 -14.21 5.59
C THR A 233 -22.31 -15.29 5.90
N ARG A 234 -21.95 -15.42 7.18
CA ARG A 234 -21.06 -16.50 7.65
C ARG A 234 -21.66 -17.78 7.07
N ARG A 235 -20.95 -18.45 6.16
CA ARG A 235 -21.40 -19.76 5.65
C ARG A 235 -21.58 -20.61 6.89
N THR A 236 -22.83 -20.87 7.26
CA THR A 236 -23.16 -21.98 8.13
C THR A 236 -22.63 -23.19 7.40
N THR A 237 -21.47 -23.67 7.84
CA THR A 237 -21.05 -25.04 7.56
C THR A 237 -22.23 -25.88 8.01
N VAL A 238 -22.98 -26.40 7.03
CA VAL A 238 -23.84 -27.54 7.26
C VAL A 238 -22.86 -28.64 7.61
N THR A 239 -22.61 -28.80 8.90
CA THR A 239 -21.77 -29.85 9.43
C THR A 239 -22.52 -31.14 9.15
N ASP A 240 -22.27 -31.75 8.00
CA ASP A 240 -22.61 -33.15 7.82
C ASP A 240 -21.62 -33.94 8.68
N PRO A 241 -22.07 -34.60 9.77
CA PRO A 241 -21.18 -35.28 10.71
C PRO A 241 -20.40 -36.45 10.08
N ASN A 242 -20.69 -36.85 8.84
CA ASN A 242 -20.02 -37.96 8.18
C ASN A 242 -18.93 -37.57 7.16
N THR A 243 -18.69 -36.28 6.91
CA THR A 243 -17.66 -35.90 5.93
C THR A 243 -16.33 -35.62 6.61
N THR A 244 -15.37 -36.53 6.44
CA THR A 244 -13.98 -36.36 6.89
C THR A 244 -13.41 -35.06 6.28
N PRO A 245 -12.81 -34.15 7.10
CA PRO A 245 -12.32 -32.87 6.61
C PRO A 245 -11.08 -33.07 5.75
N ASN A 246 -11.29 -33.25 4.44
CA ASN A 246 -10.21 -33.22 3.48
C ASN A 246 -9.76 -31.76 3.32
N ARG A 247 -8.77 -31.33 4.11
CA ARG A 247 -8.05 -30.06 3.97
C ARG A 247 -7.17 -30.10 2.70
N GLN A 248 -7.78 -30.33 1.55
CA GLN A 248 -7.17 -29.96 0.28
C GLN A 248 -7.78 -28.62 -0.08
N ILE A 249 -6.93 -27.60 -0.13
CA ILE A 249 -7.23 -26.33 -0.77
C ILE A 249 -7.64 -26.70 -2.19
N ALA A 250 -8.94 -26.76 -2.45
CA ALA A 250 -9.46 -27.13 -3.74
C ALA A 250 -8.99 -26.06 -4.73
N LEU A 251 -7.99 -26.43 -5.54
CA LEU A 251 -7.60 -25.72 -6.74
C LEU A 251 -8.80 -25.77 -7.68
N TYR A 252 -9.72 -24.82 -7.52
CA TYR A 252 -10.87 -24.66 -8.40
C TYR A 252 -10.36 -24.27 -9.79
N GLN A 253 -10.48 -25.18 -10.74
CA GLN A 253 -10.32 -24.91 -12.16
C GLN A 253 -11.47 -24.00 -12.62
N SER A 254 -11.26 -22.69 -12.62
CA SER A 254 -12.26 -21.73 -13.06
C SER A 254 -12.40 -21.76 -14.59
N SER A 255 -13.64 -21.90 -15.04
CA SER A 255 -14.04 -21.72 -16.44
C SER A 255 -14.08 -20.23 -16.77
N SER A 256 -13.34 -19.82 -17.80
CA SER A 256 -13.22 -18.44 -18.28
C SER A 256 -14.57 -17.79 -18.58
N THR A 257 -14.98 -16.79 -17.80
CA THR A 257 -16.00 -15.83 -18.24
C THR A 257 -15.36 -14.73 -19.07
N SER A 258 -15.68 -14.70 -20.36
CA SER A 258 -15.29 -13.68 -21.31
C SER A 258 -15.86 -12.31 -20.94
N ILE A 259 -15.01 -11.36 -20.57
CA ILE A 259 -15.37 -9.95 -20.48
C ILE A 259 -15.36 -9.37 -21.90
N THR A 260 -16.54 -8.99 -22.39
CA THR A 260 -16.71 -8.26 -23.65
C THR A 260 -16.01 -6.90 -23.58
N ARG A 261 -14.91 -6.81 -24.32
CA ARG A 261 -14.06 -5.64 -24.55
C ARG A 261 -14.89 -4.54 -25.23
N ARG A 262 -14.98 -3.37 -24.59
CA ARG A 262 -15.66 -2.19 -25.15
C ARG A 262 -14.63 -1.46 -26.02
N ASP A 263 -14.79 -1.57 -27.34
CA ASP A 263 -13.95 -0.87 -28.32
C ASP A 263 -14.09 0.65 -28.16
N ARG A 264 -12.95 1.32 -27.98
CA ARG A 264 -12.87 2.78 -27.92
C ARG A 264 -12.39 3.27 -29.29
N SER A 265 -13.32 3.81 -30.07
CA SER A 265 -13.04 4.33 -31.41
C SER A 265 -12.14 5.56 -31.34
N SER A 266 -11.01 5.50 -32.05
CA SER A 266 -10.05 6.57 -32.23
C SER A 266 -10.63 7.64 -33.19
N ALA A 267 -11.05 8.78 -32.67
CA ALA A 267 -11.40 9.94 -33.49
C ALA A 267 -10.16 10.81 -33.73
N GLY A 268 -9.83 11.04 -35.00
CA GLY A 268 -8.68 11.82 -35.43
C GLY A 268 -8.83 13.32 -35.10
N THR A 269 -7.77 13.89 -34.54
CA THR A 269 -7.67 15.32 -34.25
C THR A 269 -7.11 16.03 -35.48
N SER A 270 -7.97 16.70 -36.24
CA SER A 270 -7.54 17.68 -37.25
C SER A 270 -7.34 19.05 -36.59
N VAL A 271 -6.17 19.62 -36.79
CA VAL A 271 -5.78 20.97 -36.35
C VAL A 271 -6.49 22.00 -37.25
N SER A 272 -7.14 23.00 -36.68
CA SER A 272 -7.56 24.20 -37.40
C SER A 272 -7.27 25.46 -36.57
N PRO A 273 -6.95 26.59 -37.22
CA PRO A 273 -6.24 27.70 -36.59
C PRO A 273 -7.18 28.74 -35.96
N ALA A 274 -6.58 29.56 -35.10
CA ALA A 274 -7.16 30.62 -34.29
C ALA A 274 -7.99 31.65 -35.06
N GLN A 275 -9.19 31.94 -34.54
CA GLN A 275 -9.89 33.20 -34.81
C GLN A 275 -10.44 33.83 -33.52
N SER A 276 -10.21 35.14 -33.51
CA SER A 276 -10.58 36.23 -32.61
C SER A 276 -11.85 36.12 -31.73
N SER A 277 -11.64 36.48 -30.46
CA SER A 277 -12.44 37.35 -29.59
C SER A 277 -13.83 37.80 -30.09
N GLY A 278 -14.87 37.30 -29.43
CA GLY A 278 -16.23 37.87 -29.43
C GLY A 278 -16.91 37.50 -28.13
N GLY A 279 -17.17 38.49 -27.28
CA GLY A 279 -17.82 38.30 -25.99
C GLY A 279 -19.29 37.92 -26.15
N GLN A 280 -19.70 36.86 -25.46
CA GLN A 280 -21.11 36.61 -25.15
C GLN A 280 -21.19 36.03 -23.74
N SER A 281 -21.90 36.75 -22.88
CA SER A 281 -22.25 36.32 -21.53
C SER A 281 -23.17 35.10 -21.60
N THR A 282 -22.77 33.99 -20.99
CA THR A 282 -23.68 32.87 -20.70
C THR A 282 -23.92 32.76 -19.19
N PRO A 283 -25.17 32.49 -18.77
CA PRO A 283 -25.64 32.58 -17.39
C PRO A 283 -25.11 31.46 -16.46
N PRO A 284 -25.16 31.68 -15.13
CA PRO A 284 -24.55 30.82 -14.13
C PRO A 284 -25.27 29.47 -14.04
N TRP A 285 -24.56 28.39 -14.36
CA TRP A 285 -24.96 27.06 -13.94
C TRP A 285 -24.54 26.87 -12.49
N THR A 286 -25.53 26.68 -11.63
CA THR A 286 -25.40 26.19 -10.27
C THR A 286 -24.74 24.81 -10.30
N SER A 287 -23.43 24.77 -10.09
CA SER A 287 -22.73 23.53 -9.76
C SER A 287 -23.29 23.04 -8.43
N GLY A 288 -24.02 21.93 -8.47
CA GLY A 288 -24.39 21.18 -7.29
C GLY A 288 -23.11 20.91 -6.49
N GLN A 289 -23.12 21.33 -5.22
CA GLN A 289 -22.03 21.04 -4.29
C GLN A 289 -21.91 19.52 -4.18
N ASN A 290 -20.92 18.96 -4.89
CA ASN A 290 -20.43 17.62 -4.60
C ASN A 290 -19.92 17.66 -3.17
N ARG A 291 -20.75 17.14 -2.25
CA ARG A 291 -20.39 17.01 -0.85
C ARG A 291 -19.14 16.14 -0.81
N PRO A 292 -18.03 16.60 -0.19
CA PRO A 292 -16.81 15.81 -0.13
C PRO A 292 -17.13 14.50 0.59
N THR A 293 -16.98 13.39 -0.13
CA THR A 293 -16.96 12.05 0.47
C THR A 293 -15.74 11.99 1.37
N THR A 294 -15.99 11.89 2.67
CA THR A 294 -14.97 11.72 3.71
C THR A 294 -14.32 10.35 3.47
N GLU A 295 -13.00 10.30 3.25
CA GLU A 295 -12.25 9.04 3.12
C GLU A 295 -11.64 8.66 4.48
N GLN A 296 -11.99 7.49 5.00
CA GLN A 296 -11.28 6.85 6.12
C GLN A 296 -10.09 6.02 5.63
N THR A 297 -8.95 6.14 6.31
CA THR A 297 -7.73 5.38 6.02
C THR A 297 -7.35 4.52 7.23
N TYR A 298 -7.20 3.21 7.12
CA TYR A 298 -6.71 2.42 8.26
C TYR A 298 -5.22 2.11 8.10
N SER A 299 -4.44 2.21 9.18
CA SER A 299 -2.99 2.00 9.27
C SER A 299 -2.64 1.00 10.37
N ARG A 300 -1.61 0.17 10.19
CA ARG A 300 -1.00 -0.61 11.27
C ARG A 300 0.52 -0.51 11.22
N TYR A 301 1.12 -0.55 12.42
CA TYR A 301 2.55 -0.44 12.67
C TYR A 301 3.16 -1.85 12.76
N LEU A 302 4.14 -2.15 11.91
CA LEU A 302 4.97 -3.35 12.04
C LEU A 302 6.44 -2.95 12.13
N TYR A 303 7.14 -3.43 13.16
CA TYR A 303 8.58 -3.24 13.31
C TYR A 303 9.33 -3.96 12.19
N LEU A 304 10.40 -3.31 11.70
CA LEU A 304 11.17 -3.70 10.52
C LEU A 304 12.06 -4.94 10.71
N THR A 305 11.72 -5.91 11.55
CA THR A 305 12.52 -7.14 11.71
C THR A 305 12.08 -8.31 10.83
N GLY A 306 11.07 -8.11 9.95
CA GLY A 306 10.69 -9.14 8.95
C GLY A 306 9.49 -8.80 8.05
N SER A 307 8.86 -7.64 8.20
CA SER A 307 7.46 -7.45 7.79
C SER A 307 7.22 -6.85 6.39
N VAL A 308 8.17 -6.10 5.81
CA VAL A 308 8.03 -5.55 4.43
C VAL A 308 7.70 -6.67 3.44
N ILE A 309 8.26 -7.84 3.73
CA ILE A 309 8.23 -9.01 2.88
C ILE A 309 6.90 -9.76 2.93
N TRP A 310 6.20 -9.70 4.05
CA TRP A 310 4.91 -10.38 4.24
C TRP A 310 3.76 -9.71 3.49
N TRP A 311 3.89 -8.43 3.17
CA TRP A 311 2.79 -7.67 2.62
C TRP A 311 2.70 -7.73 1.10
N SER A 312 3.83 -7.76 0.38
CA SER A 312 3.79 -7.94 -1.08
C SER A 312 3.01 -9.20 -1.47
N ILE A 313 3.01 -10.23 -0.60
CA ILE A 313 2.19 -11.45 -0.73
C ILE A 313 0.69 -11.15 -0.55
N ASN A 314 0.28 -10.38 0.47
CA ASN A 314 -1.13 -9.99 0.66
C ASN A 314 -1.68 -9.19 -0.53
N ALA A 315 -0.85 -8.27 -1.01
CA ALA A 315 -1.10 -7.43 -2.15
C ALA A 315 -1.35 -8.25 -3.44
N ALA A 316 -0.47 -9.22 -3.72
CA ALA A 316 -0.63 -10.16 -4.83
C ALA A 316 -1.91 -11.00 -4.72
N LEU A 317 -2.38 -11.27 -3.49
CA LEU A 317 -3.50 -12.18 -3.23
C LEU A 317 -4.86 -11.51 -3.11
N ASP A 318 -4.97 -10.21 -2.80
CA ASP A 318 -6.24 -9.48 -3.04
C ASP A 318 -6.57 -9.45 -4.53
N LEU A 319 -5.57 -9.42 -5.43
CA LEU A 319 -5.80 -9.64 -6.86
C LEU A 319 -6.38 -11.02 -7.15
N TRP A 320 -5.85 -12.07 -6.51
CA TRP A 320 -6.42 -13.42 -6.64
C TRP A 320 -7.87 -13.45 -6.16
N ALA A 321 -8.18 -12.83 -5.02
CA ALA A 321 -9.54 -12.73 -4.49
C ALA A 321 -10.49 -11.89 -5.36
N ARG A 322 -9.97 -11.06 -6.28
CA ARG A 322 -10.76 -10.34 -7.29
C ARG A 322 -10.90 -11.09 -8.61
N GLN A 323 -9.94 -11.96 -8.93
CA GLN A 323 -9.96 -12.78 -10.16
C GLN A 323 -10.72 -14.09 -9.99
N THR A 324 -10.98 -14.52 -8.75
CA THR A 324 -11.79 -15.69 -8.38
C THR A 324 -13.19 -15.30 -7.90
#